data_AF-A0AAV7PHE9-F1
#
_entry.id   AF-A0AAV7PHE9-F1
#
_cell.length_a   1.000
_cell.length_b   1.000
_cell.length_c   1.000
_cell.angle_alpha   90.00
_cell.angle_beta   90.00
_cell.angle_gamma   90.00
#
_symmetry.space_group_name_H-M   'P 1'
#
loop_
_entity.id
_entity.type
_entity.pdbx_description
1 polymer ?
#
loop_
_entity_poly.entity_id
_entity_poly.type
_entity_poly.pdbx_seq_one_letter_code
_entity_poly.pdbx_strand_id
1 'polypeptide(L)'
;MNWQAIQQLLRNIEQQLAPTLVTPRTIPTETKLFAVLHMLASGSFQTTGALVGGISQPSFSAFLPKVLDAIIGLTPRHICFPNTLQKHQEIKKGFYLISGFPHVLGAIDCTHVRLVPPAATEHLYRNRKHTHSINVQAIVDHQGLITNIAAKYPGSVHDSYIFLHCTINEHFQDGRYGNGLLVADQGYDIQPWIMTPFGNPSTAAERAYNDAHRRTRSTVERTFGILKNIPLLEPEPHMPDEEEEEDAGLQQEGELQNTAAGIRRRQQIVNNFF
;
A
#
# COMPACT_ATOMS: atom_id res chain seq x y z
N MET A 1 -14.42 14.08 -7.67
CA MET A 1 -13.40 13.56 -8.59
C MET A 1 -12.57 14.72 -9.13
N ASN A 2 -11.23 14.65 -9.06
CA ASN A 2 -10.36 15.73 -9.59
C ASN A 2 -10.30 15.63 -11.13
N TRP A 3 -10.99 16.55 -11.82
CA TRP A 3 -11.08 16.56 -13.28
C TRP A 3 -9.72 16.69 -13.98
N GLN A 4 -8.80 17.48 -13.41
CA GLN A 4 -7.47 17.67 -13.98
C GLN A 4 -6.66 16.37 -13.97
N ALA A 5 -6.77 15.59 -12.89
CA ALA A 5 -6.11 14.30 -12.78
C ALA A 5 -6.63 13.29 -13.81
N ILE A 6 -7.94 13.27 -14.07
CA ILE A 6 -8.55 12.41 -15.08
C ILE A 6 -8.07 12.80 -16.48
N GLN A 7 -8.03 14.09 -16.80
CA GLN A 7 -7.53 14.55 -18.09
C GLN A 7 -6.05 14.21 -18.29
N GLN A 8 -5.24 14.31 -17.22
CA GLN A 8 -3.84 13.90 -17.29
C GLN A 8 -3.72 12.38 -17.50
N LEU A 9 -4.50 11.58 -16.78
CA LEU A 9 -4.54 10.13 -16.96
C LEU A 9 -4.92 9.75 -18.38
N LEU A 10 -5.99 10.36 -18.92
CA LEU A 10 -6.45 10.15 -20.29
C LEU A 10 -5.32 10.43 -21.30
N ARG A 11 -4.68 11.60 -21.21
CA ARG A 11 -3.55 11.96 -22.10
C ARG A 11 -2.41 10.95 -22.05
N ASN A 12 -2.16 10.34 -20.89
CA ASN A 12 -1.08 9.38 -20.70
C ASN A 12 -1.38 8.00 -21.31
N ILE A 13 -2.66 7.61 -21.44
CA ILE A 13 -3.08 6.28 -21.91
C ILE A 13 -3.72 6.28 -23.31
N GLU A 14 -4.07 7.44 -23.84
CA GLU A 14 -4.84 7.58 -25.08
C GLU A 14 -4.18 6.87 -26.27
N GLN A 15 -2.85 7.02 -26.42
CA GLN A 15 -2.10 6.36 -27.50
C GLN A 15 -2.15 4.83 -27.43
N GLN A 16 -2.26 4.26 -26.22
CA GLN A 16 -2.30 2.80 -26.02
C GLN A 16 -3.70 2.22 -26.27
N LEU A 17 -4.74 3.05 -26.16
CA LEU A 17 -6.14 2.64 -26.28
C LEU A 17 -6.79 3.08 -27.59
N ALA A 18 -6.06 3.82 -28.43
CA ALA A 18 -6.51 4.29 -29.72
C ALA A 18 -6.93 3.11 -30.62
N PRO A 19 -8.13 3.16 -31.21
CA PRO A 19 -8.60 2.10 -32.08
C PRO A 19 -7.81 2.07 -33.39
N THR A 20 -7.53 0.88 -33.92
CA THR A 20 -6.88 0.71 -35.23
C THR A 20 -7.76 1.24 -36.37
N LEU A 21 -9.09 1.15 -36.21
CA LEU A 21 -10.09 1.69 -37.14
C LEU A 21 -11.23 2.33 -36.36
N VAL A 22 -11.62 3.55 -36.74
CA VAL A 22 -12.76 4.26 -36.16
C VAL A 22 -14.01 3.92 -36.96
N THR A 23 -15.00 3.33 -36.31
CA THR A 23 -16.31 3.02 -36.87
C THR A 23 -17.41 3.68 -36.01
N PRO A 24 -18.64 3.81 -36.50
CA PRO A 24 -19.75 4.34 -35.68
C PRO A 24 -20.04 3.55 -34.40
N ARG A 25 -19.57 2.29 -34.32
CA ARG A 25 -19.71 1.42 -33.14
C ARG A 25 -18.50 1.46 -32.21
N THR A 26 -17.48 2.24 -32.55
CA THR A 26 -16.25 2.33 -31.75
C THR A 26 -16.51 3.13 -30.49
N ILE A 27 -16.28 2.51 -29.32
CA ILE A 27 -16.40 3.16 -28.03
C ILE A 27 -15.20 4.12 -27.85
N PRO A 28 -15.43 5.42 -27.56
CA PRO A 28 -14.37 6.39 -27.30
C PRO A 28 -13.48 6.01 -26.12
N THR A 29 -12.22 6.44 -26.14
CA THR A 29 -11.24 6.11 -25.10
C THR A 29 -11.63 6.69 -23.75
N GLU A 30 -12.20 7.89 -23.75
CA GLU A 30 -12.76 8.58 -22.59
C GLU A 30 -13.83 7.72 -21.93
N THR A 31 -14.78 7.24 -22.73
CA THR A 31 -15.90 6.41 -22.27
C THR A 31 -15.39 5.10 -21.67
N LYS A 32 -14.39 4.46 -22.29
CA LYS A 32 -13.74 3.26 -21.73
C LYS A 32 -13.10 3.56 -20.38
N LEU A 33 -12.32 4.64 -20.29
CA LEU A 33 -11.64 5.04 -19.06
C LEU A 33 -12.65 5.35 -17.95
N PHE A 34 -13.69 6.13 -18.23
CA PHE A 34 -14.73 6.44 -17.25
C PHE A 34 -15.46 5.19 -16.78
N ALA A 35 -15.77 4.26 -17.68
CA ALA A 35 -16.44 3.01 -17.31
C ALA A 35 -15.56 2.16 -16.37
N VAL A 36 -14.27 2.04 -16.67
CA VAL A 36 -13.34 1.28 -15.81
C VAL A 36 -13.10 1.97 -14.48
N LEU A 37 -12.88 3.29 -14.46
CA LEU A 37 -12.73 4.04 -13.21
C LEU A 37 -14.00 3.97 -12.36
N HIS A 38 -15.17 4.05 -12.98
CA HIS A 38 -16.45 3.89 -12.29
C HIS A 38 -16.59 2.50 -11.69
N MET A 39 -16.25 1.44 -12.43
CA MET A 39 -16.25 0.06 -11.91
C MET A 39 -15.27 -0.11 -10.74
N LEU A 40 -14.03 0.37 -10.88
CA LEU A 40 -13.02 0.29 -9.83
C LEU A 40 -13.43 1.04 -8.57
N ALA A 41 -14.11 2.17 -8.74
CA ALA A 41 -14.59 2.96 -7.63
C ALA A 41 -15.89 2.40 -7.05
N SER A 42 -16.78 1.78 -7.85
CA SER A 42 -18.06 1.25 -7.38
C SER A 42 -17.97 -0.16 -6.78
N GLY A 43 -16.93 -0.91 -7.13
CA GLY A 43 -16.74 -2.29 -6.67
C GLY A 43 -17.74 -3.26 -7.27
N SER A 44 -18.58 -2.80 -8.21
CA SER A 44 -19.65 -3.58 -8.80
C SER A 44 -19.48 -3.73 -10.31
N PHE A 45 -19.35 -4.98 -10.73
CA PHE A 45 -19.41 -5.35 -12.15
C PHE A 45 -20.82 -5.17 -12.73
N GLN A 46 -21.87 -5.27 -11.89
CA GLN A 46 -23.27 -5.34 -12.34
C GLN A 46 -23.82 -3.98 -12.80
N THR A 47 -23.39 -2.87 -12.19
CA THR A 47 -23.82 -1.50 -12.57
C THR A 47 -23.24 -1.02 -13.89
N THR A 48 -22.19 -1.67 -14.39
CA THR A 48 -21.46 -1.24 -15.59
C THR A 48 -22.28 -1.39 -16.88
N GLY A 49 -23.18 -2.38 -16.95
CA GLY A 49 -24.04 -2.60 -18.12
C GLY A 49 -25.17 -1.57 -18.30
N ALA A 50 -25.57 -0.88 -17.23
CA ALA A 50 -26.72 0.02 -17.23
C ALA A 50 -26.37 1.52 -17.05
N LEU A 51 -25.29 1.86 -16.34
CA LEU A 51 -25.08 3.25 -15.88
C LEU A 51 -24.11 4.10 -16.71
N VAL A 52 -23.11 3.51 -17.39
CA VAL A 52 -22.05 4.31 -18.07
C VAL A 52 -22.38 4.63 -19.54
N GLY A 53 -23.64 4.44 -19.97
CA GLY A 53 -24.11 4.93 -21.27
C GLY A 53 -24.28 3.84 -22.35
N GLY A 54 -24.92 2.72 -22.01
CA GLY A 54 -25.36 1.73 -23.01
C GLY A 54 -24.28 0.78 -23.51
N ILE A 55 -23.19 0.60 -22.76
CA ILE A 55 -22.11 -0.36 -23.09
C ILE A 55 -22.56 -1.77 -22.69
N SER A 56 -22.53 -2.71 -23.63
CA SER A 56 -22.83 -4.11 -23.32
C SER A 56 -21.72 -4.77 -22.50
N GLN A 57 -22.08 -5.71 -21.61
CA GLN A 57 -21.12 -6.44 -20.77
C GLN A 57 -19.98 -7.12 -21.58
N PRO A 58 -20.23 -7.73 -22.76
CA PRO A 58 -19.15 -8.29 -23.59
C PRO A 58 -18.19 -7.22 -24.09
N SER A 59 -18.71 -6.05 -24.50
CA SER A 59 -17.89 -4.93 -24.96
C SER A 59 -17.00 -4.40 -23.84
N PHE A 60 -17.58 -4.24 -22.64
CA PHE A 60 -16.83 -3.82 -21.44
C PHE A 60 -15.70 -4.80 -21.11
N SER A 61 -16.02 -6.09 -21.07
CA SER A 61 -15.05 -7.15 -20.77
C SER A 61 -13.89 -7.19 -21.77
N ALA A 62 -14.14 -6.84 -23.04
CA ALA A 62 -13.13 -6.82 -24.08
C ALA A 62 -12.11 -5.66 -23.94
N PHE A 63 -12.52 -4.50 -23.40
CA PHE A 63 -11.61 -3.35 -23.22
C PHE A 63 -11.07 -3.19 -21.79
N LEU A 64 -11.73 -3.77 -20.78
CA LEU A 64 -11.29 -3.71 -19.38
C LEU A 64 -9.80 -4.03 -19.19
N PRO A 65 -9.27 -5.19 -19.64
CA PRO A 65 -7.86 -5.51 -19.43
C PRO A 65 -6.93 -4.49 -20.10
N LYS A 66 -7.29 -3.99 -21.30
CA LYS A 66 -6.48 -2.99 -22.02
C LYS A 66 -6.35 -1.68 -21.24
N VAL A 67 -7.46 -1.21 -20.64
CA VAL A 67 -7.45 0.01 -19.82
C VAL A 67 -6.66 -0.21 -18.53
N LEU A 68 -6.84 -1.35 -17.87
CA LEU A 68 -6.09 -1.70 -16.66
C LEU A 68 -4.58 -1.79 -16.95
N ASP A 69 -4.17 -2.49 -18.00
CA ASP A 69 -2.78 -2.61 -18.42
C ASP A 69 -2.17 -1.24 -18.72
N ALA A 70 -2.92 -0.36 -19.38
CA ALA A 70 -2.46 1.00 -19.66
C ALA A 70 -2.26 1.83 -18.39
N ILE A 71 -3.16 1.70 -17.40
CA ILE A 71 -3.04 2.38 -16.10
C ILE A 71 -1.86 1.80 -15.31
N ILE A 72 -1.73 0.47 -15.23
CA ILE A 72 -0.62 -0.22 -14.54
C ILE A 72 0.73 0.13 -15.20
N GLY A 73 0.77 0.31 -16.52
CA GLY A 73 1.94 0.77 -17.24
C GLY A 73 2.45 2.15 -16.82
N LEU A 74 1.62 2.96 -16.15
CA LEU A 74 2.03 4.26 -15.59
C LEU A 74 2.61 4.15 -14.18
N THR A 75 2.42 3.02 -13.48
CA THR A 75 2.91 2.81 -12.11
C THR A 75 4.39 3.15 -11.94
N PRO A 76 5.32 2.74 -12.83
CA PRO A 76 6.75 3.07 -12.69
C PRO A 76 7.08 4.55 -12.85
N ARG A 77 6.13 5.41 -13.24
CA ARG A 77 6.32 6.87 -13.30
C ARG A 77 5.75 7.60 -12.08
N HIS A 78 4.80 6.97 -11.38
CA HIS A 78 4.04 7.60 -10.30
C HIS A 78 4.33 6.99 -8.93
N ILE A 79 4.59 5.70 -8.86
CA ILE A 79 4.94 4.98 -7.63
C ILE A 79 6.43 4.65 -7.71
N CYS A 80 7.24 5.59 -7.25
CA CYS A 80 8.70 5.48 -7.26
C CYS A 80 9.25 5.81 -5.87
N PHE A 81 10.10 4.93 -5.36
CA PHE A 81 10.83 5.24 -4.14
C PHE A 81 11.82 6.37 -4.42
N PRO A 82 11.97 7.36 -3.52
CA PRO A 82 12.84 8.50 -3.78
C PRO A 82 14.28 8.02 -4.05
N ASN A 83 14.86 8.47 -5.16
CA ASN A 83 16.19 8.07 -5.62
C ASN A 83 17.19 9.24 -5.68
N THR A 84 16.77 10.46 -5.34
CA THR A 84 17.64 11.64 -5.27
C THR A 84 17.85 12.09 -3.84
N LEU A 85 19.06 12.58 -3.55
CA LEU A 85 19.40 13.12 -2.23
C LEU A 85 18.49 14.28 -1.83
N GLN A 86 18.11 15.13 -2.79
CA GLN A 86 17.18 16.23 -2.56
C GLN A 86 15.82 15.72 -2.07
N LYS A 87 15.25 14.70 -2.73
CA LYS A 87 13.95 14.14 -2.33
C LYS A 87 14.06 13.39 -1.00
N HIS A 88 15.18 12.72 -0.72
CA HIS A 88 15.45 12.14 0.60
C HIS A 88 15.42 13.20 1.71
N GLN A 89 16.09 14.33 1.51
CA GLN A 89 16.14 15.42 2.49
C GLN A 89 14.75 16.03 2.71
N GLU A 90 14.00 16.25 1.63
CA GLU A 90 12.62 16.74 1.69
C GLU A 90 11.74 15.82 2.54
N ILE A 91 11.76 14.50 2.27
CA ILE A 91 10.93 13.53 2.99
C ILE A 91 11.36 13.41 4.46
N LYS A 92 12.67 13.35 4.72
CA LYS A 92 13.21 13.31 6.09
C LYS A 92 12.76 14.52 6.90
N LYS A 93 12.84 15.72 6.31
CA LYS A 93 12.36 16.95 6.95
C LYS A 93 10.85 16.90 7.17
N GLY A 94 10.09 16.43 6.19
CA GLY A 94 8.64 16.31 6.28
C GLY A 94 8.19 15.44 7.45
N PHE A 95 8.74 14.23 7.58
CA PHE A 95 8.44 13.36 8.72
C PHE A 95 8.92 13.93 10.06
N TYR A 96 10.08 14.56 10.08
CA TYR A 96 10.58 15.21 11.30
C TYR A 96 9.63 16.32 11.79
N LEU A 97 9.02 17.08 10.89
CA LEU A 97 8.02 18.11 11.25
C LEU A 97 6.70 17.51 11.79
N ILE A 98 6.35 16.27 11.45
CA ILE A 98 5.12 15.61 11.94
C ILE A 98 5.25 15.22 13.42
N SER A 99 6.40 14.65 13.79
CA SER A 99 6.53 13.95 15.07
C SER A 99 7.85 14.15 15.80
N GLY A 100 8.86 14.74 15.15
CA GLY A 100 10.24 14.79 15.62
C GLY A 100 11.05 13.52 15.31
N PHE A 101 10.48 12.52 14.61
CA PHE A 101 11.20 11.28 14.34
C PHE A 101 12.27 11.48 13.25
N PRO A 102 13.55 11.20 13.51
CA PRO A 102 14.64 11.56 12.61
C PRO A 102 14.78 10.58 11.43
N HIS A 103 15.27 11.10 10.30
CA HIS A 103 15.75 10.34 9.15
C HIS A 103 14.76 9.39 8.44
N VAL A 104 13.46 9.54 8.67
CA VAL A 104 12.43 8.71 8.04
C VAL A 104 12.32 9.00 6.55
N LEU A 105 12.32 7.96 5.73
CA LEU A 105 12.09 7.99 4.28
C LEU A 105 10.71 7.46 3.90
N GLY A 106 10.06 6.71 4.78
CA GLY A 106 8.71 6.24 4.55
C GLY A 106 8.09 5.56 5.78
N ALA A 107 6.78 5.57 5.83
CA ALA A 107 6.01 4.70 6.71
C ALA A 107 5.55 3.48 5.90
N ILE A 108 5.83 2.29 6.40
CA ILE A 108 5.51 1.01 5.75
C ILE A 108 4.45 0.28 6.56
N ASP A 109 3.46 -0.26 5.86
CA ASP A 109 2.42 -1.09 6.45
C ASP A 109 1.75 -1.94 5.37
N CYS A 110 0.98 -2.92 5.80
CA CYS A 110 0.22 -3.82 4.96
C CYS A 110 -1.28 -3.56 5.07
N THR A 111 -2.00 -3.89 4.00
CA THR A 111 -3.45 -3.86 3.98
C THR A 111 -4.01 -5.04 3.22
N HIS A 112 -5.08 -5.62 3.77
CA HIS A 112 -5.82 -6.70 3.12
C HIS A 112 -6.87 -6.14 2.15
N VAL A 113 -6.78 -6.55 0.88
CA VAL A 113 -7.80 -6.32 -0.15
C VAL A 113 -8.62 -7.59 -0.31
N ARG A 114 -9.93 -7.53 -0.01
CA ARG A 114 -10.82 -8.69 -0.06
C ARG A 114 -10.92 -9.24 -1.48
N LEU A 115 -11.03 -10.57 -1.58
CA LEU A 115 -11.25 -11.27 -2.84
C LEU A 115 -12.00 -12.58 -2.62
N VAL A 116 -12.54 -13.12 -3.70
CA VAL A 116 -13.05 -14.50 -3.75
C VAL A 116 -11.97 -15.38 -4.37
N PRO A 117 -11.32 -16.28 -3.60
CA PRO A 117 -10.20 -17.05 -4.11
C PRO A 117 -10.71 -18.24 -4.93
N PRO A 118 -9.88 -18.81 -5.83
CA PRO A 118 -10.16 -20.11 -6.42
C PRO A 118 -10.24 -21.18 -5.31
N ALA A 119 -11.26 -22.05 -5.38
CA ALA A 119 -11.50 -23.07 -4.35
C ALA A 119 -10.28 -23.97 -4.09
N ALA A 120 -9.51 -24.30 -5.13
CA ALA A 120 -8.31 -25.16 -5.01
C ALA A 120 -7.19 -24.53 -4.15
N THR A 121 -7.15 -23.21 -4.04
CA THR A 121 -6.07 -22.45 -3.37
C THR A 121 -6.59 -21.54 -2.27
N GLU A 122 -7.84 -21.72 -1.84
CA GLU A 122 -8.53 -20.86 -0.86
C GLU A 122 -7.71 -20.60 0.40
N HIS A 123 -7.13 -21.67 0.96
CA HIS A 123 -6.33 -21.63 2.18
C HIS A 123 -5.14 -20.65 2.13
N LEU A 124 -4.56 -20.39 0.95
CA LEU A 124 -3.48 -19.41 0.79
C LEU A 124 -3.97 -17.97 1.01
N TYR A 125 -5.24 -17.70 0.73
CA TYR A 125 -5.79 -16.34 0.81
C TYR A 125 -6.42 -16.04 2.17
N ARG A 126 -6.52 -17.03 3.06
CA ARG A 126 -7.10 -16.88 4.39
C ARG A 126 -6.17 -16.08 5.29
N ASN A 127 -6.64 -14.92 5.76
CA ASN A 127 -5.90 -14.05 6.67
C ASN A 127 -6.20 -14.37 8.14
N ARG A 128 -5.52 -13.66 9.05
CA ARG A 128 -5.67 -13.77 10.51
C ARG A 128 -7.10 -13.50 11.00
N LYS A 129 -7.90 -12.73 10.26
CA LYS A 129 -9.32 -12.46 10.55
C LYS A 129 -10.26 -13.50 9.94
N HIS A 130 -9.75 -14.66 9.53
CA HIS A 130 -10.48 -15.74 8.87
C HIS A 130 -11.28 -15.32 7.62
N THR A 131 -10.83 -14.26 6.94
CA THR A 131 -11.40 -13.80 5.65
C THR A 131 -10.40 -14.00 4.52
N HIS A 132 -10.85 -13.91 3.26
CA HIS A 132 -9.99 -14.09 2.09
C HIS A 132 -9.52 -12.75 1.51
N SER A 133 -8.22 -12.62 1.24
CA SER A 133 -7.64 -11.36 0.75
C SER A 133 -6.30 -11.51 0.03
N ILE A 134 -5.90 -10.48 -0.71
CA ILE A 134 -4.50 -10.21 -1.07
C ILE A 134 -3.92 -9.35 0.04
N ASN A 135 -2.74 -9.70 0.54
CA ASN A 135 -1.97 -8.82 1.39
C ASN A 135 -1.15 -7.84 0.52
N VAL A 136 -1.41 -6.55 0.67
CA VAL A 136 -0.77 -5.48 -0.09
C VAL A 136 0.10 -4.65 0.84
N GLN A 137 1.42 -4.69 0.63
CA GLN A 137 2.35 -3.82 1.33
C GLN A 137 2.51 -2.51 0.56
N ALA A 138 2.56 -1.40 1.29
CA ALA A 138 2.89 -0.10 0.70
C ALA A 138 3.85 0.69 1.59
N ILE A 139 4.69 1.50 0.95
CA ILE A 139 5.46 2.54 1.62
C ILE A 139 4.95 3.90 1.19
N VAL A 140 4.62 4.75 2.16
CA VAL A 140 4.17 6.12 1.90
C VAL A 140 5.17 7.13 2.42
N ASP A 141 5.25 8.27 1.74
CA ASP A 141 6.02 9.41 2.24
C ASP A 141 5.24 10.24 3.27
N HIS A 142 5.86 11.33 3.75
CA HIS A 142 5.29 12.23 4.74
C HIS A 142 3.99 12.93 4.30
N GLN A 143 3.71 12.99 2.99
CA GLN A 143 2.47 13.55 2.43
C GLN A 143 1.40 12.48 2.20
N GLY A 144 1.71 11.22 2.48
CA GLY A 144 0.82 10.08 2.24
C GLY A 144 0.86 9.58 0.79
N LEU A 145 1.83 10.01 -0.03
CA LEU A 145 2.00 9.50 -1.39
C LEU A 145 2.62 8.11 -1.35
N ILE A 146 2.03 7.16 -2.09
CA ILE A 146 2.58 5.80 -2.21
C ILE A 146 3.84 5.87 -3.07
N THR A 147 4.96 5.48 -2.48
CA THR A 147 6.29 5.47 -3.12
C THR A 147 6.74 4.05 -3.49
N ASN A 148 6.17 3.03 -2.86
CA ASN A 148 6.38 1.63 -3.19
C ASN A 148 5.12 0.82 -2.90
N ILE A 149 4.87 -0.22 -3.70
CA ILE A 149 3.73 -1.12 -3.52
C ILE A 149 4.09 -2.55 -3.91
N ALA A 150 3.65 -3.52 -3.10
CA ALA A 150 3.73 -4.94 -3.40
C ALA A 150 2.35 -5.58 -3.21
N ALA A 151 1.64 -5.85 -4.32
CA ALA A 151 0.23 -6.27 -4.33
C ALA A 151 0.01 -7.68 -4.87
N LYS A 152 0.96 -8.60 -4.63
CA LYS A 152 0.98 -9.96 -5.21
C LYS A 152 0.90 -11.09 -4.18
N TYR A 153 0.81 -10.78 -2.90
CA TYR A 153 0.95 -11.77 -1.83
C TYR A 153 -0.42 -12.26 -1.35
N PRO A 154 -0.61 -13.58 -1.17
CA PRO A 154 -1.82 -14.10 -0.56
C PRO A 154 -2.03 -13.59 0.87
N GLY A 155 -3.29 -13.56 1.32
CA GLY A 155 -3.67 -13.03 2.64
C GLY A 155 -3.10 -13.77 3.84
N SER A 156 -2.59 -15.00 3.66
CA SER A 156 -1.90 -15.75 4.71
C SER A 156 -0.46 -15.29 4.95
N VAL A 157 0.13 -14.52 4.03
CA VAL A 157 1.54 -14.12 4.09
C VAL A 157 1.73 -12.98 5.10
N HIS A 158 2.72 -13.14 5.98
CA HIS A 158 3.12 -12.14 6.97
C HIS A 158 3.81 -10.92 6.35
N ASP A 159 3.62 -9.77 6.99
CA ASP A 159 4.11 -8.47 6.51
C ASP A 159 5.64 -8.41 6.41
N SER A 160 6.34 -8.97 7.42
CA SER A 160 7.80 -9.11 7.43
C SER A 160 8.30 -9.93 6.25
N TYR A 161 7.62 -11.03 5.90
CA TYR A 161 7.96 -11.88 4.76
C TYR A 161 7.83 -11.11 3.43
N ILE A 162 6.78 -10.31 3.28
CA ILE A 162 6.61 -9.48 2.08
C ILE A 162 7.80 -8.54 1.93
N PHE A 163 8.15 -7.82 3.00
CA PHE A 163 9.26 -6.86 2.95
C PHE A 163 10.60 -7.53 2.68
N LEU A 164 10.87 -8.68 3.30
CA LEU A 164 12.10 -9.45 3.11
C LEU A 164 12.34 -9.75 1.62
N HIS A 165 11.27 -10.04 0.88
CA HIS A 165 11.29 -10.38 -0.55
C HIS A 165 11.01 -9.18 -1.49
N CYS A 166 10.99 -7.95 -0.98
CA CYS A 166 10.86 -6.76 -1.79
C CYS A 166 12.24 -6.20 -2.19
N THR A 167 12.38 -5.79 -3.45
CA THR A 167 13.58 -5.10 -3.97
C THR A 167 13.96 -3.86 -3.16
N ILE A 168 13.00 -3.24 -2.48
CA ILE A 168 13.28 -2.09 -1.62
C ILE A 168 14.17 -2.47 -0.43
N ASN A 169 13.98 -3.66 0.15
CA ASN A 169 14.81 -4.16 1.24
C ASN A 169 16.26 -4.38 0.77
N GLU A 170 16.44 -4.97 -0.41
CA GLU A 170 17.76 -5.13 -1.04
C GLU A 170 18.47 -3.77 -1.20
N HIS A 171 17.75 -2.73 -1.66
CA HIS A 171 18.32 -1.39 -1.77
C HIS A 171 18.74 -0.77 -0.43
N PHE A 172 18.02 -1.07 0.66
CA PHE A 172 18.42 -0.65 2.01
C PHE A 172 19.65 -1.44 2.50
N GLN A 173 19.71 -2.74 2.25
CA GLN A 173 20.84 -3.60 2.57
C GLN A 173 22.13 -3.16 1.85
N ASP A 174 22.00 -2.79 0.57
CA ASP A 174 23.07 -2.22 -0.25
C ASP A 174 23.54 -0.81 0.22
N GLY A 175 22.85 -0.21 1.20
CA GLY A 175 23.18 1.11 1.72
C GLY A 175 22.79 2.27 0.79
N ARG A 176 21.97 2.03 -0.24
CA ARG A 176 21.61 3.07 -1.25
C ARG A 176 20.92 4.29 -0.66
N TYR A 177 20.29 4.14 0.51
CA TYR A 177 19.56 5.20 1.21
C TYR A 177 20.31 5.77 2.41
N GLY A 178 21.57 5.36 2.61
CA GLY A 178 22.42 5.83 3.71
C GLY A 178 21.77 5.62 5.08
N ASN A 179 21.59 6.72 5.83
CA ASN A 179 20.96 6.69 7.16
C ASN A 179 19.41 6.74 7.13
N GLY A 180 18.79 6.56 5.97
CA GLY A 180 17.33 6.56 5.83
C GLY A 180 16.67 5.40 6.58
N LEU A 181 15.50 5.68 7.15
CA LEU A 181 14.74 4.72 7.95
C LEU A 181 13.32 4.55 7.41
N LEU A 182 12.77 3.35 7.55
CA LEU A 182 11.34 3.08 7.48
C LEU A 182 10.79 2.96 8.90
N VAL A 183 9.59 3.49 9.13
CA VAL A 183 8.82 3.23 10.35
C VAL A 183 7.75 2.19 10.05
N ALA A 184 7.75 1.11 10.82
CA ALA A 184 6.85 -0.03 10.65
C ALA A 184 6.14 -0.36 11.96
N ASP A 185 5.07 -1.14 11.90
CA ASP A 185 4.40 -1.65 13.10
C ASP A 185 5.19 -2.80 13.78
N GLN A 186 4.59 -3.47 14.75
CA GLN A 186 5.24 -4.58 15.47
C GLN A 186 5.26 -5.90 14.68
N GLY A 187 4.52 -6.00 13.57
CA GLY A 187 4.52 -7.17 12.69
C GLY A 187 5.78 -7.31 11.84
N TYR A 188 6.65 -6.29 11.85
CA TYR A 188 7.95 -6.29 11.17
C TYR A 188 9.10 -6.58 12.14
N ASP A 189 10.14 -7.24 11.64
CA ASP A 189 11.38 -7.42 12.39
C ASP A 189 12.20 -6.12 12.42
N ILE A 190 12.82 -5.84 13.57
CA ILE A 190 13.68 -4.66 13.67
C ILE A 190 14.98 -4.85 12.87
N GLN A 191 15.29 -3.87 12.03
CA GLN A 191 16.47 -3.84 11.16
C GLN A 191 17.18 -2.49 11.27
N PRO A 192 18.45 -2.34 10.83
CA PRO A 192 19.13 -1.04 10.86
C PRO A 192 18.39 0.08 10.12
N TRP A 193 17.53 -0.28 9.16
CA TRP A 193 16.67 0.62 8.39
C TRP A 193 15.17 0.45 8.65
N ILE A 194 14.74 -0.43 9.56
CA ILE A 194 13.32 -0.54 9.98
C ILE A 194 13.21 -0.32 11.47
N MET A 195 12.45 0.71 11.84
CA MET A 195 12.18 1.06 13.22
C MET A 195 10.76 0.64 13.61
N THR A 196 10.67 -0.23 14.62
CA THR A 196 9.43 -0.70 15.24
C THR A 196 9.29 -0.13 16.66
N PRO A 197 8.06 -0.02 17.20
CA PRO A 197 7.86 0.53 18.54
C PRO A 197 8.39 -0.44 19.62
N PHE A 198 8.68 0.08 20.81
CA PHE A 198 8.92 -0.77 21.97
C PHE A 198 7.61 -1.45 22.39
N GLY A 199 7.65 -2.77 22.62
CA GLY A 199 6.49 -3.52 23.11
C GLY A 199 6.08 -3.11 24.53
N ASN A 200 7.05 -2.90 25.41
CA ASN A 200 6.82 -2.49 26.79
C ASN A 200 7.73 -1.29 27.16
N PRO A 201 7.34 -0.04 26.81
CA PRO A 201 8.16 1.14 27.06
C PRO A 201 8.21 1.48 28.56
N SER A 202 9.37 1.31 29.17
CA SER A 202 9.62 1.47 30.61
C SER A 202 10.12 2.88 30.97
N THR A 203 10.92 3.51 30.11
CA THR A 203 11.51 4.82 30.36
C THR A 203 10.71 5.96 29.72
N ALA A 204 10.94 7.20 30.17
CA ALA A 204 10.31 8.38 29.56
C ALA A 204 10.74 8.56 28.09
N ALA A 205 12.01 8.28 27.78
CA ALA A 205 12.55 8.35 26.43
C ALA A 205 11.94 7.27 25.50
N GLU A 206 11.74 6.04 25.99
CA GLU A 206 11.05 4.99 25.23
C GLU A 206 9.58 5.34 24.94
N ARG A 207 8.88 5.97 25.91
CA ARG A 207 7.52 6.48 25.70
C ARG A 207 7.49 7.61 24.67
N ALA A 208 8.39 8.57 24.78
CA ALA A 208 8.50 9.68 23.82
C ALA A 208 8.84 9.18 22.40
N TYR A 209 9.75 8.20 22.28
CA TYR A 209 10.04 7.50 21.04
C TYR A 209 8.79 6.83 20.47
N ASN A 210 8.04 6.06 21.27
CA ASN A 210 6.83 5.38 20.81
C ASN A 210 5.75 6.37 20.37
N ASP A 211 5.60 7.51 21.07
CA ASP A 211 4.64 8.54 20.69
C ASP A 211 5.02 9.25 19.39
N ALA A 212 6.32 9.51 19.17
CA ALA A 212 6.80 10.02 17.89
C ALA A 212 6.65 8.97 16.77
N HIS A 213 6.99 7.71 17.04
CA HIS A 213 6.85 6.60 16.12
C HIS A 213 5.39 6.43 15.67
N ARG A 214 4.44 6.35 16.62
CA ARG A 214 3.00 6.23 16.36
C ARG A 214 2.49 7.37 15.47
N ARG A 215 2.84 8.62 15.78
CA ARG A 215 2.44 9.79 14.97
C ARG A 215 3.02 9.74 13.56
N THR A 216 4.26 9.30 13.41
CA THR A 216 4.91 9.13 12.10
C THR A 216 4.22 8.04 11.28
N ARG A 217 3.96 6.88 11.90
CA ARG A 217 3.30 5.73 11.27
C ARG A 217 1.86 6.06 10.88
N SER A 218 1.16 6.91 11.63
CA SER A 218 -0.22 7.30 11.30
C SER A 218 -0.41 7.80 9.86
N THR A 219 0.64 8.27 9.17
CA THR A 219 0.57 8.66 7.76
C THR A 219 0.18 7.49 6.85
N VAL A 220 0.73 6.28 7.04
CA VAL A 220 0.35 5.12 6.20
C VAL A 220 -1.05 4.62 6.52
N GLU A 221 -1.43 4.61 7.79
CA GLU A 221 -2.78 4.24 8.23
C GLU A 221 -3.83 5.19 7.65
N ARG A 222 -3.57 6.50 7.68
CA ARG A 222 -4.45 7.51 7.08
C ARG A 222 -4.53 7.35 5.56
N THR A 223 -3.43 7.07 4.88
CA THR A 223 -3.44 6.78 3.44
C THR A 223 -4.31 5.57 3.13
N PHE A 224 -4.18 4.47 3.88
CA PHE A 224 -5.05 3.30 3.73
C PHE A 224 -6.51 3.59 4.06
N GLY A 225 -6.78 4.39 5.09
CA GLY A 225 -8.12 4.87 5.41
C GLY A 225 -8.76 5.61 4.24
N ILE A 226 -8.02 6.52 3.59
CA ILE A 226 -8.50 7.24 2.39
C ILE A 226 -8.77 6.28 1.23
N LEU A 227 -7.87 5.31 0.99
CA LEU A 227 -8.01 4.35 -0.12
C LEU A 227 -9.19 3.39 0.07
N LYS A 228 -9.45 2.97 1.31
CA LYS A 228 -10.58 2.08 1.65
C LYS A 228 -11.91 2.83 1.69
N ASN A 229 -11.90 4.08 2.15
CA ASN A 229 -13.09 4.89 2.32
C ASN A 229 -13.33 5.84 1.13
N ILE A 230 -12.88 5.48 -0.08
CA ILE A 230 -13.29 6.18 -1.30
C ILE A 230 -14.82 5.99 -1.40
N PRO A 231 -15.68 7.05 -1.34
CA PRO A 231 -17.14 6.98 -1.19
C PRO A 231 -17.92 6.39 -2.39
N LEU A 232 -17.35 5.43 -3.09
CA LEU A 232 -17.98 4.74 -4.22
C LEU A 232 -18.06 3.23 -3.95
N LEU A 233 -17.29 2.67 -2.99
CA LEU A 233 -17.20 1.25 -2.67
C LEU A 233 -18.08 0.81 -1.48
N GLU A 234 -19.30 1.32 -1.31
CA GLU A 234 -20.17 0.82 -0.23
C GLU A 234 -21.03 -0.37 -0.68
N PRO A 235 -20.94 -1.44 0.11
CA PRO A 235 -22.13 -1.95 0.78
C PRO A 235 -21.94 -1.88 2.31
N GLU A 236 -22.75 -1.05 2.97
CA GLU A 236 -22.98 -1.00 4.43
C GLU A 236 -23.73 -2.26 4.95
N PRO A 237 -23.87 -2.53 6.28
CA PRO A 237 -23.03 -2.15 7.44
C PRO A 237 -22.65 -3.32 8.38
N HIS A 238 -21.65 -3.04 9.23
CA HIS A 238 -21.41 -3.45 10.63
C HIS A 238 -21.72 -4.88 11.14
N MET A 239 -20.66 -5.58 11.59
CA MET A 239 -20.69 -6.54 12.70
C MET A 239 -19.54 -6.18 13.66
N PRO A 240 -19.72 -6.29 14.98
CA PRO A 240 -18.81 -5.74 15.98
C PRO A 240 -17.44 -6.45 15.96
N ASP A 241 -16.40 -5.68 16.29
CA ASP A 241 -15.09 -6.23 16.63
C ASP A 241 -15.23 -6.95 17.99
N GLU A 242 -15.33 -8.28 17.96
CA GLU A 242 -14.98 -9.10 19.13
C GLU A 242 -13.54 -9.56 18.97
N GLU A 243 -12.68 -8.95 19.78
CA GLU A 243 -11.37 -9.47 20.14
C GLU A 243 -11.55 -10.79 20.89
N GLU A 244 -11.16 -11.90 20.28
CA GLU A 244 -10.58 -13.03 21.02
C GLU A 244 -9.34 -13.49 20.25
N GLU A 245 -8.16 -13.17 20.80
CA GLU A 245 -6.90 -13.80 20.44
C GLU A 245 -6.97 -15.28 20.85
N GLU A 246 -7.34 -16.15 19.91
CA GLU A 246 -6.97 -17.56 19.98
C GLU A 246 -6.02 -17.92 18.83
N ASP A 247 -4.78 -18.19 19.22
CA ASP A 247 -3.65 -18.58 18.38
C ASP A 247 -3.89 -19.98 17.79
N ALA A 248 -4.59 -20.04 16.65
CA ALA A 248 -4.67 -21.24 15.83
C ALA A 248 -3.47 -21.28 14.87
N GLY A 249 -2.34 -21.73 15.41
CA GLY A 249 -1.08 -21.90 14.71
C GLY A 249 -1.18 -22.83 13.49
N LEU A 250 -0.81 -22.29 12.33
CA LEU A 250 -0.07 -23.01 11.31
C LEU A 250 1.24 -22.26 11.12
N GLN A 251 2.20 -22.61 11.97
CA GLN A 251 3.57 -22.14 11.94
C GLN A 251 4.21 -22.60 10.63
N GLN A 252 4.47 -21.67 9.71
CA GLN A 252 5.75 -21.71 9.03
C GLN A 252 6.70 -20.91 9.91
N GLU A 253 7.56 -21.62 10.63
CA GLU A 253 8.61 -21.06 11.49
C GLU A 253 9.57 -20.20 10.64
N GLY A 254 9.21 -18.93 10.47
CA GLY A 254 10.19 -17.88 10.22
C GLY A 254 10.71 -17.45 11.57
N GLU A 255 11.96 -17.81 11.89
CA GLU A 255 12.65 -17.32 13.09
C GLU A 255 12.54 -15.78 13.16
N LEU A 256 11.95 -15.27 14.25
CA LEU A 256 11.93 -13.85 14.62
C LEU A 256 13.36 -13.36 14.85
N GLN A 257 14.08 -13.02 13.77
CA GLN A 257 15.45 -12.52 13.86
C GLN A 257 15.44 -11.00 13.99
N ASN A 258 15.19 -10.50 15.20
CA ASN A 258 15.56 -9.14 15.56
C ASN A 258 17.08 -8.98 15.41
N THR A 259 17.54 -8.15 14.48
CA THR A 259 18.99 -7.99 14.32
C THR A 259 19.55 -7.16 15.46
N ALA A 260 20.66 -7.63 16.06
CA ALA A 260 21.38 -6.88 17.08
C ALA A 260 21.80 -5.48 16.60
N ALA A 261 21.95 -5.29 15.28
CA ALA A 261 22.20 -3.99 14.67
C ALA A 261 20.96 -3.07 14.69
N GLY A 262 19.77 -3.60 14.38
CA GLY A 262 18.50 -2.86 14.48
C GLY A 262 18.19 -2.41 15.91
N ILE A 263 18.34 -3.31 16.89
CA ILE A 263 18.15 -2.98 18.32
C ILE A 263 19.09 -1.85 18.75
N ARG A 264 20.38 -1.98 18.42
CA ARG A 264 21.38 -0.93 18.72
C ARG A 264 21.02 0.39 18.05
N ARG A 265 20.55 0.35 16.80
CA ARG A 265 20.15 1.54 16.05
C ARG A 265 18.97 2.25 16.70
N ARG A 266 17.94 1.52 17.13
CA ARG A 266 16.80 2.10 17.86
C ARG A 266 17.25 2.73 19.17
N GLN A 267 18.11 2.06 19.94
CA GLN A 267 18.61 2.64 21.19
C GLN A 267 19.42 3.93 20.96
N GLN A 268 20.22 3.99 19.89
CA GLN A 268 20.91 5.23 19.51
C GLN A 268 19.93 6.36 19.17
N ILE A 269 18.83 6.06 18.48
CA ILE A 269 17.80 7.06 18.16
C ILE A 269 17.14 7.56 19.45
N VAL A 270 16.79 6.66 20.36
CA VAL A 270 16.24 7.04 21.68
C VAL A 270 17.21 7.98 22.37
N ASN A 271 18.45 7.55 22.61
CA ASN A 271 19.42 8.34 23.39
C ASN A 271 19.79 9.69 22.79
N ASN A 272 19.73 9.84 21.47
CA ASN A 272 20.18 11.06 20.78
C ASN A 272 19.04 12.06 20.52
N PHE A 273 17.78 11.62 20.55
CA PHE A 273 16.64 12.43 20.09
C PHE A 273 15.45 12.47 21.06
N PHE A 274 15.41 11.63 22.10
CA PHE A 274 14.30 11.52 23.06
C PHE A 274 14.79 11.42 24.51
#